data_AF-A0A7S0C657-F1
#
_entry.id   AF-A0A7S0C657-F1
#
_cell.length_a   1.000
_cell.length_b   1.000
_cell.length_c   1.000
_cell.angle_alpha   90.00
_cell.angle_beta   90.00
_cell.angle_gamma   90.00
#
_symmetry.space_group_name_H-M   'P 1'
#
loop_
_entity.id
_entity.type
_entity.pdbx_description
1 polymer ?
#
loop_
_entity_poly.entity_id
_entity_poly.type
_entity_poly.pdbx_seq_one_letter_code
_entity_poly.pdbx_strand_id
1 'polypeptide(L)'
;MEAMAFGMSGRGVEVSKKTCCSLRLARFFFVVGHIAVKLLVYTEALSISLRRANAAKSLSKQESADKAKSSDNDEAKIKEDSNEDIEAELGLAAQAEAETEKKVADIAENEIVERGLIGLFSPLLVRIVANEGLMHSSSILMQSATLALCKLMCISGVFCEKNLPLLFRALSKAPVKETTLKSNIIIALGDLAFRFPNAVEPYTPMLYACLNDSVTSVRRHTLMVLTHLILNDMVKVKGQVCEIAVCLEDKEPRIRDMSRLLFHELSKRSNNPIYNLLPDIISRMGLMGIEKEKFRNIMSFLFSFVKKDRQNEMLVEKLCQRFPTTESISQKSDFAFCLTQLKLNDKVIKNLNDHFNCYKDSLFDDDVFKSFTSILSKAKKLARSEMKEVIEEWETRLKQENSNGLENMTAEAKSKAAKAKAKARKARKGRENSLDDTCERGYER
;
A
#
# COMPACT_ATOMS: atom_id res chain seq x y z
N MET A 1 5.15 35.67 -1.39
CA MET A 1 4.30 36.86 -1.60
C MET A 1 5.06 38.05 -1.04
N GLU A 2 5.78 38.76 -1.90
CA GLU A 2 6.18 40.15 -1.65
C GLU A 2 4.97 41.04 -1.97
N ALA A 3 4.65 41.97 -1.08
CA ALA A 3 4.16 43.32 -1.40
C ALA A 3 3.67 43.98 -0.10
N MET A 4 4.53 44.78 0.52
CA MET A 4 4.16 46.05 1.15
C MET A 4 5.46 46.82 1.37
N ALA A 5 5.86 47.53 0.32
CA ALA A 5 6.87 48.58 0.38
C ALA A 5 6.16 49.89 0.70
N PHE A 6 6.41 50.43 1.89
CA PHE A 6 6.30 51.86 2.16
C PHE A 6 7.69 52.33 2.56
N GLY A 7 8.35 53.03 1.63
CA GLY A 7 9.60 53.71 1.92
C GLY A 7 9.32 54.98 2.72
N MET A 8 10.11 55.21 3.76
CA MET A 8 10.73 56.52 4.04
C MET A 8 11.77 56.37 5.17
N SER A 9 13.01 56.69 4.81
CA SER A 9 14.09 57.21 5.66
C SER A 9 14.62 56.36 6.82
N GLY A 10 15.75 55.70 6.56
CA GLY A 10 16.97 55.92 7.35
C GLY A 10 16.95 55.47 8.81
N ARG A 11 17.10 54.16 9.02
CA ARG A 11 17.92 53.59 10.10
C ARG A 11 18.12 52.12 9.77
N GLY A 12 19.37 51.74 9.47
CA GLY A 12 19.76 50.35 9.33
C GLY A 12 19.48 49.62 10.63
N VAL A 13 18.36 48.92 10.70
CA VAL A 13 18.15 47.90 11.71
C VAL A 13 18.86 46.67 11.17
N GLU A 14 20.14 46.54 11.49
CA GLU A 14 20.76 45.22 11.52
C GLU A 14 19.92 44.38 12.48
N VAL A 15 19.04 43.55 11.93
CA VAL A 15 18.37 42.50 12.69
C VAL A 15 19.48 41.53 13.07
N SER A 16 20.10 41.78 14.23
CA SER A 16 21.02 40.87 14.89
C SER A 16 20.34 39.51 14.93
N LYS A 17 20.76 38.58 14.07
CA LYS A 17 20.24 37.21 14.01
C LYS A 17 20.54 36.58 15.37
N LYS A 18 19.57 36.63 16.30
CA LYS A 18 19.67 35.97 17.59
C LYS A 18 19.79 34.48 17.32
N THR A 19 21.01 33.95 17.36
CA THR A 19 21.28 32.54 17.14
C THR A 19 20.91 31.77 18.40
N CYS A 20 19.92 30.88 18.32
CA CYS A 20 19.63 29.94 19.40
C CYS A 20 20.49 28.68 19.24
N CYS A 21 21.01 28.14 20.34
CA CYS A 21 21.73 26.87 20.33
C CYS A 21 20.79 25.74 19.93
N SER A 22 21.12 25.02 18.85
CA SER A 22 20.29 23.93 18.31
C SER A 22 19.97 22.85 19.35
N LEU A 23 20.88 22.57 20.29
CA LEU A 23 20.65 21.57 21.34
C LEU A 23 19.62 22.02 22.38
N ARG A 24 19.63 23.30 22.77
CA ARG A 24 18.64 23.84 23.73
C ARG A 24 17.24 23.82 23.10
N LEU A 25 17.17 24.20 21.83
CA LEU A 25 15.93 24.18 21.07
C LEU A 25 15.40 22.74 20.87
N ALA A 26 16.28 21.78 20.60
CA ALA A 26 15.93 20.37 20.50
C ALA A 26 15.33 19.82 21.81
N ARG A 27 15.98 20.11 22.96
CA ARG A 27 15.47 19.72 24.29
C ARG A 27 14.12 20.35 24.58
N PHE A 28 13.95 21.63 24.23
CA PHE A 28 12.69 22.33 24.39
C PHE A 28 11.56 21.65 23.58
N PHE A 29 11.77 21.38 22.29
CA PHE A 29 10.75 20.70 21.48
C PHE A 29 10.44 19.29 21.94
N PHE A 30 11.46 18.56 22.41
CA PHE A 30 11.25 17.25 23.03
C PHE A 30 10.25 17.35 24.19
N VAL A 31 10.46 18.30 25.11
CA VAL A 31 9.58 18.54 26.25
C VAL A 31 8.18 18.98 25.79
N VAL A 32 8.07 19.92 24.86
CA VAL A 32 6.77 20.39 24.33
C VAL A 32 5.97 19.23 23.75
N GLY A 33 6.57 18.39 22.90
CA GLY A 33 5.89 17.23 22.34
C GLY A 33 5.47 16.22 23.40
N HIS A 34 6.28 16.00 24.44
CA HIS A 34 5.92 15.09 25.54
C HIS A 34 4.78 15.63 26.40
N ILE A 35 4.77 16.92 26.71
CA ILE A 35 3.67 17.56 27.44
C ILE A 35 2.37 17.44 26.64
N ALA A 36 2.43 17.69 25.32
CA ALA A 36 1.26 17.60 24.45
C ALA A 36 0.59 16.21 24.49
N VAL A 37 1.38 15.14 24.38
CA VAL A 37 0.85 13.76 24.47
C VAL A 37 0.33 13.45 25.87
N LYS A 38 1.01 13.92 26.93
CA LYS A 38 0.54 13.71 28.31
C LYS A 38 -0.78 14.43 28.59
N LEU A 39 -0.97 15.63 28.04
CA LEU A 39 -2.25 16.34 28.09
C LEU A 39 -3.33 15.56 27.35
N LEU A 40 -3.05 15.04 26.15
CA LEU A 40 -3.99 14.20 25.41
C LEU A 40 -4.43 12.98 26.23
N VAL A 41 -3.47 12.21 26.76
CA VAL A 41 -3.76 11.03 27.58
C VAL A 41 -4.59 11.40 28.81
N TYR A 42 -4.30 12.54 29.44
CA TYR A 42 -5.08 13.04 30.57
C TYR A 42 -6.51 13.41 30.17
N THR A 43 -6.69 14.11 29.04
CA THR A 43 -8.04 14.46 28.54
C THR A 43 -8.85 13.22 28.15
N GLU A 44 -8.23 12.21 27.57
CA GLU A 44 -8.89 10.93 27.24
C GLU A 44 -9.25 10.15 28.51
N ALA A 45 -8.37 10.13 29.51
CA ALA A 45 -8.66 9.51 30.80
C ALA A 45 -9.85 10.20 31.49
N LEU A 46 -9.91 11.54 31.46
CA LEU A 46 -11.04 12.30 31.97
C LEU A 46 -12.33 11.99 31.19
N SER A 47 -12.26 11.89 29.87
CA SER A 47 -13.41 11.50 29.03
C SER A 47 -13.96 10.13 29.42
N ILE A 48 -13.09 9.14 29.61
CA ILE A 48 -13.46 7.78 30.06
C ILE A 48 -14.09 7.82 31.46
N SER A 49 -13.53 8.60 32.39
CA SER A 49 -14.09 8.76 33.74
C SER A 49 -15.47 9.44 33.71
N LEU A 50 -15.66 10.45 32.87
CA LEU A 50 -16.94 11.13 32.68
C LEU A 50 -17.98 10.17 32.11
N ARG A 51 -17.62 9.38 31.10
CA ARG A 51 -18.46 8.32 30.53
C ARG A 51 -18.91 7.32 31.58
N ARG A 52 -17.98 6.82 32.41
CA ARG A 52 -18.31 5.90 33.51
C ARG A 52 -19.26 6.53 34.54
N ALA A 53 -19.07 7.80 34.88
CA ALA A 53 -19.95 8.50 35.82
C ALA A 53 -21.35 8.73 35.22
N ASN A 54 -21.45 9.03 33.93
CA ASN A 54 -22.73 9.19 33.23
C ASN A 54 -23.47 7.86 33.09
N ALA A 55 -22.78 6.77 32.73
CA ALA A 55 -23.35 5.42 32.69
C ALA A 55 -23.84 4.94 34.07
N ALA A 56 -23.11 5.25 35.14
CA ALA A 56 -23.57 4.93 36.50
C ALA A 56 -24.84 5.72 36.88
N LYS A 57 -24.94 6.99 36.45
CA LYS A 57 -26.14 7.80 36.67
C LYS A 57 -27.35 7.27 35.90
N SER A 58 -27.19 6.88 34.64
CA SER A 58 -28.29 6.32 33.85
C SER A 58 -28.78 4.99 34.43
N LEU A 59 -27.86 4.08 34.83
CA LEU A 59 -28.21 2.84 35.52
C LEU A 59 -28.95 3.09 36.84
N SER A 60 -28.48 4.03 37.67
CA SER A 60 -29.15 4.36 38.94
C SER A 60 -30.57 4.93 38.74
N LYS A 61 -30.80 5.70 37.66
CA LYS A 61 -32.13 6.21 37.29
C LYS A 61 -33.03 5.08 36.81
N GLN A 62 -32.51 4.14 36.03
CA GLN A 62 -33.23 2.96 35.57
C GLN A 62 -33.66 2.06 36.75
N GLU A 63 -32.76 1.76 37.68
CA GLU A 63 -33.09 1.00 38.90
C GLU A 63 -34.15 1.71 39.78
N SER A 64 -34.16 3.05 39.77
CA SER A 64 -35.15 3.85 40.50
C SER A 64 -36.53 3.81 39.83
N ALA A 65 -36.57 3.87 38.49
CA ALA A 65 -37.78 3.76 37.70
C ALA A 65 -38.39 2.36 37.76
N ASP A 66 -37.57 1.31 37.73
CA ASP A 66 -38.01 -0.09 37.86
C ASP A 66 -38.59 -0.37 39.25
N LYS A 67 -38.01 0.22 40.31
CA LYS A 67 -38.58 0.15 41.66
C LYS A 67 -39.92 0.87 41.77
N ALA A 68 -40.08 2.04 41.15
CA ALA A 68 -41.35 2.78 41.13
C ALA A 68 -42.46 2.03 40.37
N LYS A 69 -42.13 1.31 39.30
CA LYS A 69 -43.06 0.44 38.57
C LYS A 69 -43.55 -0.78 39.37
N SER A 70 -42.82 -1.18 40.42
CA SER A 70 -43.19 -2.33 41.27
C SER A 70 -44.17 -2.00 42.41
N SER A 71 -44.42 -0.70 42.68
CA SER A 71 -45.29 -0.26 43.76
C SER A 71 -46.72 0.13 43.36
N ASP A 72 -46.99 0.38 42.07
CA ASP A 72 -48.34 0.69 41.58
C ASP A 72 -48.96 -0.53 40.88
N ASN A 73 -50.05 -1.04 41.47
CA ASN A 73 -50.64 -2.34 41.14
C ASN A 73 -51.85 -2.24 40.18
N ASP A 74 -51.99 -1.15 39.41
CA ASP A 74 -53.14 -0.93 38.53
C ASP A 74 -52.78 -0.74 37.05
N GLU A 75 -53.43 -1.59 36.23
CA GLU A 75 -53.71 -1.53 34.79
C GLU A 75 -52.60 -1.71 33.72
N ALA A 76 -52.75 -2.79 32.96
CA ALA A 76 -51.91 -3.23 31.84
C ALA A 76 -51.94 -2.34 30.58
N LYS A 77 -52.72 -1.25 30.54
CA LYS A 77 -52.80 -0.31 29.40
C LYS A 77 -51.82 0.86 29.49
N ILE A 78 -51.25 1.14 30.66
CA ILE A 78 -50.25 2.22 30.88
C ILE A 78 -48.82 1.70 30.65
N LYS A 79 -48.63 0.37 30.54
CA LYS A 79 -47.31 -0.28 30.43
C LYS A 79 -46.63 -0.13 29.07
N GLU A 80 -47.38 0.04 27.97
CA GLU A 80 -46.78 0.27 26.65
C GLU A 80 -46.31 1.72 26.50
N ASP A 81 -47.18 2.70 26.81
CA ASP A 81 -46.84 4.15 26.77
C ASP A 81 -45.63 4.48 27.68
N SER A 82 -45.60 3.93 28.90
CA SER A 82 -44.50 4.16 29.85
C SER A 82 -43.20 3.42 29.49
N ASN A 83 -43.25 2.36 28.68
CA ASN A 83 -42.04 1.72 28.17
C ASN A 83 -41.48 2.45 26.95
N GLU A 84 -42.35 2.93 26.06
CA GLU A 84 -41.94 3.78 24.94
C GLU A 84 -41.33 5.11 25.41
N ASP A 85 -41.91 5.75 26.44
CA ASP A 85 -41.36 6.97 27.03
C ASP A 85 -39.97 6.75 27.67
N ILE A 86 -39.75 5.59 28.30
CA ILE A 86 -38.46 5.25 28.91
C ILE A 86 -37.42 4.87 27.85
N GLU A 87 -37.80 4.14 26.80
CA GLU A 87 -36.91 3.89 25.66
C GLU A 87 -36.55 5.19 24.93
N ALA A 88 -37.50 6.12 24.78
CA ALA A 88 -37.25 7.44 24.23
C ALA A 88 -36.31 8.27 25.13
N GLU A 89 -36.50 8.26 26.45
CA GLU A 89 -35.63 8.98 27.39
C GLU A 89 -34.21 8.37 27.46
N LEU A 90 -34.08 7.05 27.38
CA LEU A 90 -32.79 6.36 27.28
C LEU A 90 -32.08 6.66 25.96
N GLY A 91 -32.82 6.73 24.85
CA GLY A 91 -32.31 7.17 23.54
C GLY A 91 -31.79 8.62 23.58
N LEU A 92 -32.54 9.52 24.23
CA LEU A 92 -32.15 10.92 24.44
C LEU A 92 -30.92 11.05 25.35
N ALA A 93 -30.83 10.24 26.42
CA ALA A 93 -29.67 10.19 27.30
C ALA A 93 -28.41 9.68 26.59
N ALA A 94 -28.54 8.63 25.77
CA ALA A 94 -27.45 8.11 24.95
C ALA A 94 -26.98 9.13 23.90
N GLN A 95 -27.91 9.88 23.30
CA GLN A 95 -27.59 10.96 22.36
C GLN A 95 -26.86 12.13 23.06
N ALA A 96 -27.33 12.54 24.24
CA ALA A 96 -26.68 13.58 25.03
C ALA A 96 -25.28 13.16 25.49
N GLU A 97 -25.10 11.89 25.87
CA GLU A 97 -23.79 11.33 26.24
C GLU A 97 -22.83 11.36 25.03
N ALA A 98 -23.28 10.91 23.85
CA ALA A 98 -22.50 10.97 22.63
C ALA A 98 -22.12 12.42 22.23
N GLU A 99 -23.02 13.38 22.45
CA GLU A 99 -22.73 14.79 22.21
C GLU A 99 -21.70 15.36 23.20
N THR A 100 -21.76 14.96 24.48
CA THR A 100 -20.73 15.33 25.46
C THR A 100 -19.37 14.72 25.13
N GLU A 101 -19.33 13.46 24.68
CA GLU A 101 -18.10 12.79 24.26
C GLU A 101 -17.48 13.51 23.04
N LYS A 102 -18.31 13.88 22.07
CA LYS A 102 -17.88 14.69 20.92
C LYS A 102 -17.35 16.05 21.34
N LYS A 103 -18.02 16.75 22.25
CA LYS A 103 -17.56 18.06 22.78
C LYS A 103 -16.22 17.94 23.51
N VAL A 104 -16.03 16.88 24.31
CA VAL A 104 -14.76 16.64 25.02
C VAL A 104 -13.64 16.32 24.01
N ALA A 105 -13.93 15.54 22.98
CA ALA A 105 -12.99 15.29 21.88
C ALA A 105 -12.64 16.60 21.15
N ASP A 106 -13.63 17.41 20.77
CA ASP A 106 -13.42 18.70 20.10
C ASP A 106 -12.59 19.67 20.96
N ILE A 107 -12.79 19.67 22.28
CA ILE A 107 -11.97 20.45 23.22
C ILE A 107 -10.53 19.91 23.23
N ALA A 108 -10.34 18.59 23.28
CA ALA A 108 -9.01 17.99 23.28
C ALA A 108 -8.25 18.29 21.98
N GLU A 109 -8.91 18.21 20.83
CA GLU A 109 -8.27 18.48 19.53
C GLU A 109 -7.94 19.97 19.34
N ASN A 110 -8.87 20.86 19.67
CA ASN A 110 -8.74 22.29 19.34
C ASN A 110 -8.05 23.11 20.45
N GLU A 111 -8.33 22.85 21.73
CA GLU A 111 -7.77 23.65 22.82
C GLU A 111 -6.31 23.31 23.11
N ILE A 112 -5.84 22.10 22.81
CA ILE A 112 -4.43 21.73 23.05
C ILE A 112 -3.51 22.27 21.95
N VAL A 113 -3.85 22.07 20.67
CA VAL A 113 -2.95 22.37 19.54
C VAL A 113 -3.30 23.66 18.83
N GLU A 114 -4.57 24.04 18.70
CA GLU A 114 -4.93 25.24 17.92
C GLU A 114 -4.96 26.50 18.79
N ARG A 115 -5.55 26.42 19.98
CA ARG A 115 -5.75 27.58 20.88
C ARG A 115 -4.80 27.63 22.07
N GLY A 116 -4.23 26.49 22.45
CA GLY A 116 -3.38 26.34 23.62
C GLY A 116 -1.96 26.90 23.44
N LEU A 117 -1.24 27.02 24.56
CA LEU A 117 0.15 27.46 24.61
C LEU A 117 1.08 26.64 23.71
N ILE A 118 0.77 25.35 23.53
CA ILE A 118 1.54 24.43 22.68
C ILE A 118 1.40 24.81 21.20
N GLY A 119 0.22 25.27 20.79
CA GLY A 119 -0.06 25.74 19.43
C GLY A 119 0.84 26.88 18.97
N LEU A 120 1.25 27.75 19.91
CA LEU A 120 2.17 28.87 19.61
C LEU A 120 3.53 28.39 19.07
N PHE A 121 3.96 27.18 19.42
CA PHE A 121 5.24 26.61 18.96
C PHE A 121 5.10 25.82 17.65
N SER A 122 3.87 25.54 17.21
CA SER A 122 3.60 24.77 16.00
C SER A 122 4.19 25.39 14.73
N PRO A 123 4.01 26.71 14.43
CA PRO A 123 4.61 27.32 13.25
C PRO A 123 6.14 27.21 13.22
N LEU A 124 6.79 27.27 14.39
CA LEU A 124 8.23 27.14 14.51
C LEU A 124 8.69 25.71 14.22
N LEU A 125 7.97 24.70 14.72
CA LEU A 125 8.21 23.29 14.41
C LEU A 125 8.08 23.02 12.91
N VAL A 126 6.98 23.48 12.30
CA VAL A 126 6.72 23.34 10.86
C VAL A 126 7.85 23.94 10.03
N ARG A 127 8.32 25.14 10.39
CA ARG A 127 9.42 25.81 9.67
C ARG A 127 10.75 25.05 9.78
N ILE A 128 11.05 24.49 10.95
CA ILE A 128 12.28 23.73 11.16
C ILE A 128 12.23 22.40 10.39
N VAL A 129 11.09 21.70 10.44
CA VAL A 129 10.89 20.43 9.70
C VAL A 129 10.89 20.66 8.19
N ALA A 130 10.34 21.78 7.71
CA ALA A 130 10.40 22.16 6.29
C ALA A 130 11.82 22.40 5.79
N ASN A 131 12.70 22.89 6.67
CA ASN A 131 14.11 23.16 6.41
C ASN A 131 14.33 23.90 5.08
N GLU A 132 13.51 24.92 4.84
CA GLU A 132 13.58 25.73 3.62
C GLU A 132 14.96 26.44 3.55
N GLY A 133 15.71 26.17 2.48
CA GLY A 133 17.05 26.72 2.28
C GLY A 133 18.18 26.00 3.04
N LEU A 134 17.96 24.79 3.57
CA LEU A 134 18.98 23.99 4.29
C LEU A 134 19.60 24.72 5.50
N MET A 135 18.85 25.65 6.10
CA MET A 135 19.28 26.50 7.20
C MET A 135 19.56 25.73 8.50
N HIS A 136 19.11 24.48 8.61
CA HIS A 136 19.27 23.64 9.79
C HIS A 136 20.08 22.39 9.47
N SER A 137 21.33 22.37 9.94
CA SER A 137 22.27 21.25 9.76
C SER A 137 22.36 20.29 10.95
N SER A 138 21.69 20.61 12.07
CA SER A 138 21.74 19.79 13.28
C SER A 138 20.72 18.65 13.21
N SER A 139 21.21 17.41 13.08
CA SER A 139 20.34 16.22 13.03
C SER A 139 19.53 16.03 14.32
N ILE A 140 20.08 16.37 15.48
CA ILE A 140 19.38 16.28 16.77
C ILE A 140 18.17 17.22 16.83
N LEU A 141 18.32 18.44 16.30
CA LEU A 141 17.22 19.40 16.22
C LEU A 141 16.14 18.91 15.27
N MET A 142 16.50 18.43 14.07
CA MET A 142 15.56 17.87 13.10
C MET A 142 14.79 16.68 13.68
N GLN A 143 15.48 15.72 14.30
CA GLN A 143 14.85 14.56 14.92
C GLN A 143 13.87 14.95 16.03
N SER A 144 14.26 15.88 16.91
CA SER A 144 13.41 16.32 18.03
C SER A 144 12.22 17.14 17.56
N ALA A 145 12.42 18.04 16.58
CA ALA A 145 11.36 18.86 16.01
C ALA A 145 10.34 18.01 15.22
N THR A 146 10.81 17.07 14.40
CA THR A 146 9.93 16.15 13.66
C THR A 146 9.14 15.27 14.60
N LEU A 147 9.77 14.68 15.64
CA LEU A 147 9.04 13.91 16.66
C LEU A 147 8.01 14.75 17.39
N ALA A 148 8.34 15.99 17.76
CA ALA A 148 7.40 16.90 18.40
C ALA A 148 6.23 17.23 17.47
N LEU A 149 6.49 17.52 16.19
CA LEU A 149 5.45 17.76 15.19
C LEU A 149 4.52 16.54 15.06
N CYS A 150 5.07 15.33 14.90
CA CYS A 150 4.29 14.10 14.84
C CYS A 150 3.40 13.90 16.07
N LYS A 151 3.93 14.17 17.27
CA LYS A 151 3.17 14.11 18.52
C LYS A 151 2.01 15.11 18.56
N LEU A 152 2.19 16.32 18.00
CA LEU A 152 1.09 17.29 17.86
C LEU A 152 0.07 16.83 16.82
N MET A 153 0.52 16.21 15.72
CA MET A 153 -0.36 15.62 14.72
C MET A 153 -1.23 14.49 15.29
N CYS A 154 -0.76 13.75 16.31
CA CYS A 154 -1.59 12.72 16.98
C CYS A 154 -2.77 13.29 17.78
N ILE A 155 -2.79 14.60 18.06
CA ILE A 155 -3.80 15.24 18.91
C ILE A 155 -4.97 15.78 18.10
N SER A 156 -4.71 16.37 16.92
CA SER A 156 -5.75 17.00 16.08
C SER A 156 -5.72 16.43 14.67
N GLY A 157 -6.86 15.95 14.20
CA GLY A 157 -7.00 15.40 12.84
C GLY A 157 -6.77 16.47 11.76
N VAL A 158 -7.32 17.68 11.96
CA VAL A 158 -7.15 18.83 11.06
C VAL A 158 -5.68 19.24 10.97
N PHE A 159 -4.99 19.28 12.11
CA PHE A 159 -3.57 19.59 12.14
C PHE A 159 -2.72 18.48 11.47
N CYS A 160 -3.11 17.22 11.64
CA CYS A 160 -2.49 16.09 10.95
C CYS A 160 -2.60 16.24 9.43
N GLU A 161 -3.81 16.38 8.90
CA GLU A 161 -4.07 16.48 7.45
C GLU A 161 -3.26 17.61 6.80
N LYS A 162 -3.19 18.78 7.45
CA LYS A 162 -2.42 19.93 6.97
C LYS A 162 -0.91 19.66 6.87
N ASN A 163 -0.36 18.86 7.78
CA ASN A 163 1.09 18.66 7.91
C ASN A 163 1.60 17.32 7.34
N LEU A 164 0.71 16.40 6.95
CA LEU A 164 1.08 15.15 6.29
C LEU A 164 1.97 15.36 5.04
N PRO A 165 1.67 16.29 4.11
CA PRO A 165 2.53 16.54 2.95
C PRO A 165 3.96 16.95 3.34
N LEU A 166 4.09 17.72 4.41
CA LEU A 166 5.38 18.15 4.93
C LEU A 166 6.16 16.96 5.50
N LEU A 167 5.50 16.07 6.24
CA LEU A 167 6.12 14.89 6.83
C LEU A 167 6.66 13.93 5.76
N PHE A 168 5.87 13.67 4.70
CA PHE A 168 6.33 12.86 3.56
C PHE A 168 7.45 13.55 2.77
N ARG A 169 7.41 14.88 2.63
CA ARG A 169 8.53 15.63 2.03
C ARG A 169 9.80 15.51 2.86
N ALA A 170 9.70 15.60 4.18
CA ALA A 170 10.84 15.42 5.09
C ALA A 170 11.40 14.00 4.98
N LEU A 171 10.54 12.98 4.89
CA LEU A 171 10.94 11.58 4.70
C LEU A 171 11.70 11.38 3.38
N SER A 172 11.18 11.90 2.27
CA SER A 172 11.80 11.76 0.95
C SER A 172 13.10 12.55 0.78
N LYS A 173 13.22 13.73 1.42
CA LYS A 173 14.42 14.58 1.35
C LYS A 173 15.49 14.21 2.38
N ALA A 174 15.15 13.42 3.40
CA ALA A 174 16.10 13.04 4.44
C ALA A 174 17.31 12.29 3.85
N PRO A 175 18.54 12.75 4.12
CA PRO A 175 19.76 12.06 3.69
C PRO A 175 19.81 10.61 4.20
N VAL A 176 20.49 9.72 3.47
CA VAL A 176 20.66 8.30 3.86
C VAL A 176 21.26 8.17 5.27
N LYS A 177 22.14 9.10 5.67
CA LYS A 177 22.76 9.15 7.00
C LYS A 177 21.74 9.38 8.14
N GLU A 178 20.59 9.99 7.87
CA GLU A 178 19.57 10.30 8.88
C GLU A 178 18.60 9.14 9.09
N THR A 179 19.14 7.96 9.39
CA THR A 179 18.35 6.73 9.58
C THR A 179 17.35 6.86 10.73
N THR A 180 17.73 7.51 11.82
CA THR A 180 16.86 7.72 13.00
C THR A 180 15.67 8.60 12.65
N LEU A 181 15.90 9.69 11.90
CA LEU A 181 14.82 10.59 11.49
C LEU A 181 13.79 9.85 10.64
N LYS A 182 14.24 9.13 9.60
CA LYS A 182 13.35 8.33 8.75
C LYS A 182 12.57 7.28 9.56
N SER A 183 13.26 6.55 10.45
CA SER A 183 12.62 5.52 11.29
C SER A 183 11.56 6.12 12.21
N ASN A 184 11.84 7.28 12.82
CA ASN A 184 10.89 8.00 13.68
C ASN A 184 9.65 8.46 12.91
N ILE A 185 9.84 8.99 11.69
CA ILE A 185 8.73 9.41 10.83
C ILE A 185 7.84 8.21 10.49
N ILE A 186 8.42 7.06 10.16
CA ILE A 186 7.67 5.87 9.76
C ILE A 186 6.86 5.29 10.92
N ILE A 187 7.45 5.23 12.12
CA ILE A 187 6.72 4.81 13.33
C ILE A 187 5.57 5.78 13.60
N ALA A 188 5.85 7.08 13.56
CA ALA A 188 4.82 8.10 13.74
C ALA A 188 3.69 8.02 12.70
N LEU A 189 4.01 7.76 11.42
CA LEU A 189 3.00 7.53 10.38
C LEU A 189 2.13 6.31 10.69
N GLY A 190 2.69 5.28 11.32
CA GLY A 190 1.93 4.14 11.83
C GLY A 190 0.92 4.54 12.91
N ASP A 191 1.37 5.32 13.89
CA ASP A 191 0.51 5.82 14.97
C ASP A 191 -0.60 6.74 14.42
N LEU A 192 -0.25 7.61 13.46
CA LEU A 192 -1.20 8.50 12.78
C LEU A 192 -2.19 7.72 11.91
N ALA A 193 -1.76 6.65 11.22
CA ALA A 193 -2.66 5.80 10.45
C ALA A 193 -3.64 5.03 11.35
N PHE A 194 -3.25 4.72 12.58
CA PHE A 194 -4.16 4.15 13.58
C PHE A 194 -5.16 5.19 14.10
N ARG A 195 -4.69 6.40 14.45
CA ARG A 195 -5.53 7.44 15.03
C ARG A 195 -6.44 8.15 14.02
N PHE A 196 -5.93 8.44 12.82
CA PHE A 196 -6.63 9.17 11.75
C PHE A 196 -6.52 8.42 10.41
N PRO A 197 -7.22 7.28 10.24
CA PRO A 197 -7.04 6.40 9.08
C PRO A 197 -7.38 7.11 7.76
N ASN A 198 -8.48 7.87 7.75
CA ASN A 198 -8.97 8.57 6.57
C ASN A 198 -7.98 9.65 6.07
N ALA A 199 -7.25 10.30 6.99
CA ALA A 199 -6.26 11.32 6.66
C ALA A 199 -5.02 10.70 6.00
N VAL A 200 -4.61 9.50 6.44
CA VAL A 200 -3.38 8.84 5.98
C VAL A 200 -3.61 7.94 4.77
N GLU A 201 -4.85 7.46 4.54
CA GLU A 201 -5.20 6.56 3.43
C GLU A 201 -4.61 7.00 2.07
N PRO A 202 -4.72 8.28 1.63
CA PRO A 202 -4.17 8.72 0.34
C PRO A 202 -2.65 8.56 0.20
N TYR A 203 -1.94 8.55 1.33
CA TYR A 203 -0.48 8.47 1.39
C TYR A 203 0.04 7.05 1.62
N THR A 204 -0.84 6.07 1.80
CA THR A 204 -0.48 4.65 1.91
C THR A 204 0.52 4.17 0.84
N PRO A 205 0.39 4.52 -0.46
CA PRO A 205 1.40 4.15 -1.46
C PRO A 205 2.83 4.60 -1.12
N MET A 206 2.98 5.78 -0.52
CA MET A 206 4.29 6.30 -0.13
C MET A 206 4.87 5.53 1.06
N LEU A 207 4.02 5.03 1.96
CA LEU A 207 4.46 4.17 3.05
C LEU A 207 4.97 2.82 2.52
N TYR A 208 4.29 2.21 1.55
CA TYR A 208 4.77 0.99 0.89
C TYR A 208 6.06 1.21 0.11
N ALA A 209 6.25 2.36 -0.53
CA ALA A 209 7.50 2.69 -1.22
C ALA A 209 8.74 2.68 -0.28
N CYS A 210 8.54 2.91 1.03
CA CYS A 210 9.62 2.86 2.02
C CYS A 210 10.15 1.43 2.26
N LEU A 211 9.43 0.39 1.83
CA LEU A 211 9.94 -1.00 1.82
C LEU A 211 11.11 -1.17 0.86
N ASN A 212 11.30 -0.29 -0.11
CA ASN A 212 12.42 -0.31 -1.04
C ASN A 212 13.56 0.65 -0.66
N ASP A 213 13.56 1.21 0.57
CA ASP A 213 14.63 2.11 0.99
C ASP A 213 15.98 1.38 1.09
N SER A 214 17.04 2.08 0.68
CA SER A 214 18.44 1.64 0.84
C SER A 214 18.80 1.20 2.26
N VAL A 215 18.20 1.81 3.28
CA VAL A 215 18.53 1.60 4.69
C VAL A 215 17.71 0.46 5.29
N THR A 216 18.38 -0.57 5.79
CA THR A 216 17.73 -1.77 6.38
C THR A 216 16.84 -1.43 7.58
N SER A 217 17.24 -0.50 8.45
CA SER A 217 16.41 -0.08 9.60
C SER A 217 15.09 0.53 9.14
N VAL A 218 15.10 1.32 8.07
CA VAL A 218 13.91 1.95 7.51
C VAL A 218 12.96 0.88 7.00
N ARG A 219 13.43 -0.03 6.13
CA ARG A 219 12.64 -1.16 5.63
C ARG A 219 12.02 -1.99 6.75
N ARG A 220 12.80 -2.29 7.80
CA ARG A 220 12.33 -3.06 8.97
C ARG A 220 11.20 -2.36 9.72
N HIS A 221 11.33 -1.07 10.04
CA HIS A 221 10.27 -0.34 10.73
C HIS A 221 9.04 -0.16 9.83
N THR A 222 9.21 0.04 8.52
CA THR A 222 8.10 0.09 7.57
C THR A 222 7.32 -1.23 7.56
N LEU A 223 8.00 -2.37 7.45
CA LEU A 223 7.34 -3.67 7.44
C LEU A 223 6.63 -3.95 8.77
N MET A 224 7.23 -3.58 9.90
CA MET A 224 6.61 -3.72 11.22
C MET A 224 5.33 -2.90 11.33
N VAL A 225 5.36 -1.63 10.92
CA VAL A 225 4.20 -0.74 10.93
C VAL A 225 3.10 -1.26 10.00
N LEU A 226 3.44 -1.63 8.76
CA LEU A 226 2.48 -2.19 7.82
C LEU A 226 1.85 -3.49 8.33
N THR A 227 2.65 -4.37 8.95
CA THR A 227 2.15 -5.60 9.58
C THR A 227 1.11 -5.27 10.64
N HIS A 228 1.39 -4.32 11.53
CA HIS A 228 0.44 -3.90 12.57
C HIS A 228 -0.84 -3.31 11.97
N LEU A 229 -0.74 -2.42 10.97
CA LEU A 229 -1.90 -1.77 10.35
C LEU A 229 -2.78 -2.76 9.57
N ILE A 230 -2.18 -3.73 8.87
CA ILE A 230 -2.90 -4.75 8.12
C ILE A 230 -3.61 -5.72 9.06
N LEU A 231 -2.93 -6.18 10.12
CA LEU A 231 -3.50 -7.13 11.08
C LEU A 231 -4.57 -6.54 11.99
N ASN A 232 -4.69 -5.21 12.05
CA ASN A 232 -5.76 -4.50 12.77
C ASN A 232 -6.84 -3.92 11.83
N ASP A 233 -6.88 -4.31 10.55
CA ASP A 233 -7.87 -3.85 9.57
C ASP A 233 -7.88 -2.33 9.29
N MET A 234 -6.82 -1.61 9.67
CA MET A 234 -6.69 -0.17 9.43
C MET A 234 -6.31 0.13 7.97
N VAL A 235 -5.52 -0.74 7.35
CA VAL A 235 -5.09 -0.61 5.95
C VAL A 235 -5.56 -1.81 5.16
N LYS A 236 -6.34 -1.55 4.10
CA LYS A 236 -6.78 -2.61 3.19
C LYS A 236 -5.63 -3.06 2.31
N VAL A 237 -5.42 -4.36 2.29
CA VAL A 237 -4.42 -5.05 1.50
C VAL A 237 -4.91 -5.11 0.05
N LYS A 238 -4.79 -4.00 -0.71
CA LYS A 238 -5.12 -3.96 -2.13
C LYS A 238 -3.96 -3.39 -2.92
N GLY A 239 -3.44 -4.21 -3.83
CA GLY A 239 -2.44 -3.79 -4.80
C GLY A 239 -0.99 -3.60 -4.35
N GLN A 240 -0.75 -3.08 -3.17
CA GLN A 240 0.63 -2.78 -2.74
C GLN A 240 1.29 -3.93 -2.00
N VAL A 241 0.58 -5.04 -1.87
CA VAL A 241 1.04 -6.30 -1.27
C VAL A 241 2.25 -6.88 -2.00
N CYS A 242 2.40 -6.57 -3.29
CA CYS A 242 3.55 -7.00 -4.07
C CYS A 242 4.87 -6.54 -3.44
N GLU A 243 4.92 -5.31 -2.90
CA GLU A 243 6.12 -4.78 -2.23
C GLU A 243 6.48 -5.61 -0.98
N ILE A 244 5.46 -6.07 -0.24
CA ILE A 244 5.67 -6.94 0.92
C ILE A 244 6.10 -8.36 0.49
N ALA A 245 5.56 -8.86 -0.62
CA ALA A 245 5.95 -10.15 -1.18
C ALA A 245 7.42 -10.15 -1.63
N VAL A 246 7.92 -9.04 -2.19
CA VAL A 246 9.34 -8.88 -2.53
C VAL A 246 10.24 -8.96 -1.28
N CYS A 247 9.75 -8.48 -0.14
CA CYS A 247 10.49 -8.57 1.13
C CYS A 247 10.73 -10.02 1.62
N LEU A 248 10.08 -11.05 1.03
CA LEU A 248 10.38 -12.45 1.31
C LEU A 248 11.79 -12.87 0.83
N GLU A 249 12.37 -12.12 -0.10
CA GLU A 249 13.74 -12.32 -0.61
C GLU A 249 14.64 -11.12 -0.26
N ASP A 250 14.35 -10.40 0.84
CA ASP A 250 15.22 -9.32 1.32
C ASP A 250 16.59 -9.89 1.78
N LYS A 251 17.64 -9.06 1.65
CA LYS A 251 19.00 -9.39 2.10
C LYS A 251 19.08 -9.58 3.62
N GLU A 252 18.23 -8.90 4.37
CA GLU A 252 18.17 -8.98 5.83
C GLU A 252 17.23 -10.12 6.29
N PRO A 253 17.74 -11.14 7.01
CA PRO A 253 16.93 -12.29 7.44
C PRO A 253 15.71 -11.90 8.28
N ARG A 254 15.86 -10.90 9.16
CA ARG A 254 14.76 -10.44 10.02
C ARG A 254 13.58 -9.87 9.25
N ILE A 255 13.84 -9.20 8.12
CA ILE A 255 12.78 -8.64 7.26
C ILE A 255 12.05 -9.78 6.56
N ARG A 256 12.79 -10.75 6.03
CA ARG A 256 12.23 -11.95 5.42
C ARG A 256 11.33 -12.73 6.38
N ASP A 257 11.79 -12.97 7.60
CA ASP A 257 11.02 -13.74 8.58
C ASP A 257 9.76 -12.99 9.04
N MET A 258 9.82 -11.66 9.15
CA MET A 258 8.65 -10.83 9.43
C MET A 258 7.63 -10.87 8.29
N SER A 259 8.08 -10.80 7.03
CA SER A 259 7.19 -10.92 5.86
C SER A 259 6.52 -12.30 5.81
N ARG A 260 7.28 -13.38 6.06
CA ARG A 260 6.73 -14.74 6.17
C ARG A 260 5.66 -14.84 7.26
N LEU A 261 5.93 -14.29 8.44
CA LEU A 261 4.99 -14.30 9.56
C LEU A 261 3.69 -13.57 9.20
N LEU A 262 3.77 -12.41 8.54
CA LEU A 262 2.59 -11.69 8.08
C LEU A 262 1.74 -12.53 7.13
N PHE A 263 2.34 -13.18 6.12
CA PHE A 263 1.58 -14.05 5.21
C PHE A 263 1.00 -15.27 5.93
N HIS A 264 1.71 -15.84 6.91
CA HIS A 264 1.16 -16.90 7.75
C HIS A 264 -0.06 -16.43 8.54
N GLU A 265 -0.02 -15.26 9.18
CA GLU A 265 -1.16 -14.69 9.91
C GLU A 265 -2.32 -14.30 8.98
N LEU A 266 -2.03 -13.75 7.81
CA LEU A 266 -3.04 -13.48 6.78
C LEU A 266 -3.74 -14.76 6.32
N SER A 267 -3.02 -15.88 6.17
CA SER A 267 -3.61 -17.15 5.74
C SER A 267 -4.62 -17.74 6.75
N LYS A 268 -4.48 -17.39 8.04
CA LYS A 268 -5.36 -17.84 9.12
C LYS A 268 -6.66 -17.03 9.19
N ARG A 269 -6.68 -15.80 8.65
CA ARG A 269 -7.88 -14.96 8.65
C ARG A 269 -9.01 -15.59 7.82
N SER A 270 -10.25 -15.27 8.19
CA SER A 270 -11.45 -15.84 7.58
C SER A 270 -11.41 -15.64 6.06
N ASN A 271 -11.65 -16.72 5.32
CA ASN A 271 -11.61 -16.80 3.87
C ASN A 271 -10.22 -16.67 3.20
N ASN A 272 -9.08 -16.76 3.90
CA ASN A 272 -7.72 -16.74 3.30
C ASN A 272 -7.56 -15.68 2.19
N PRO A 273 -7.38 -14.39 2.50
CA PRO A 273 -7.33 -13.32 1.51
C PRO A 273 -6.24 -13.51 0.45
N ILE A 274 -5.20 -14.32 0.72
CA ILE A 274 -4.02 -14.48 -0.14
C ILE A 274 -4.40 -14.91 -1.56
N TYR A 275 -5.34 -15.84 -1.75
CA TYR A 275 -5.71 -16.30 -3.10
C TYR A 275 -6.37 -15.20 -3.95
N ASN A 276 -7.03 -14.21 -3.32
CA ASN A 276 -7.59 -13.07 -4.05
C ASN A 276 -6.52 -12.05 -4.44
N LEU A 277 -5.42 -12.01 -3.70
CA LEU A 277 -4.29 -11.10 -3.93
C LEU A 277 -3.30 -11.66 -4.95
N LEU A 278 -3.19 -12.99 -5.05
CA LEU A 278 -2.23 -13.68 -5.93
C LEU A 278 -2.23 -13.17 -7.39
N PRO A 279 -3.38 -13.06 -8.09
CA PRO A 279 -3.37 -12.58 -9.48
C PRO A 279 -2.78 -11.16 -9.61
N ASP A 280 -3.08 -10.28 -8.66
CA ASP A 280 -2.60 -8.89 -8.66
C ASP A 280 -1.10 -8.82 -8.30
N ILE A 281 -0.65 -9.63 -7.34
CA ILE A 281 0.78 -9.76 -6.98
C ILE A 281 1.58 -10.25 -8.18
N ILE A 282 1.12 -11.29 -8.89
CA ILE A 282 1.80 -11.84 -10.06
C ILE A 282 1.92 -10.78 -11.17
N SER A 283 0.81 -10.10 -11.51
CA SER A 283 0.82 -9.07 -12.56
C SER A 283 1.78 -7.91 -12.25
N ARG A 284 1.81 -7.43 -11.00
CA ARG A 284 2.71 -6.32 -10.62
C ARG A 284 4.17 -6.76 -10.54
N MET A 285 4.45 -7.92 -9.94
CA MET A 285 5.82 -8.42 -9.85
C MET A 285 6.44 -8.64 -11.23
N GLY A 286 5.65 -9.08 -12.21
CA GLY A 286 6.09 -9.18 -13.60
C GLY A 286 6.46 -7.84 -14.23
N LEU A 287 5.96 -6.70 -13.73
CA LEU A 287 6.33 -5.34 -14.18
C LEU A 287 7.56 -4.79 -13.45
N MET A 288 7.86 -5.30 -12.25
CA MET A 288 8.96 -4.81 -11.41
C MET A 288 10.35 -5.27 -11.89
N GLY A 289 10.42 -6.17 -12.88
CA GLY A 289 11.70 -6.65 -13.43
C GLY A 289 12.52 -7.49 -12.43
N ILE A 290 11.84 -8.26 -11.59
CA ILE A 290 12.48 -9.13 -10.59
C ILE A 290 13.17 -10.31 -11.28
N GLU A 291 14.30 -10.74 -10.73
CA GLU A 291 14.99 -11.94 -11.17
C GLU A 291 14.09 -13.18 -11.12
N LYS A 292 14.11 -13.99 -12.19
CA LYS A 292 13.24 -15.17 -12.35
C LYS A 292 13.33 -16.12 -11.15
N GLU A 293 14.52 -16.36 -10.58
CA GLU A 293 14.68 -17.25 -9.43
C GLU A 293 13.97 -16.73 -8.17
N LYS A 294 14.15 -15.45 -7.85
CA LYS A 294 13.48 -14.81 -6.70
C LYS A 294 11.96 -14.82 -6.87
N PHE A 295 11.48 -14.52 -8.08
CA PHE A 295 10.06 -14.61 -8.40
C PHE A 295 9.51 -16.03 -8.12
N ARG A 296 10.22 -17.06 -8.59
CA ARG A 296 9.81 -18.46 -8.39
C ARG A 296 9.78 -18.86 -6.91
N ASN A 297 10.76 -18.43 -6.11
CA ASN A 297 10.79 -18.71 -4.67
C ASN A 297 9.60 -18.05 -3.93
N ILE A 298 9.35 -16.76 -4.21
CA ILE A 298 8.23 -16.00 -3.65
C ILE A 298 6.90 -16.68 -4.01
N MET A 299 6.72 -17.03 -5.28
CA MET A 299 5.48 -17.68 -5.73
C MET A 299 5.30 -19.05 -5.11
N SER A 300 6.35 -19.87 -5.02
CA SER A 300 6.27 -21.18 -4.37
C SER A 300 5.79 -21.06 -2.91
N PHE A 301 6.30 -20.05 -2.18
CA PHE A 301 5.84 -19.76 -0.82
C PHE A 301 4.37 -19.33 -0.79
N LEU A 302 3.95 -18.38 -1.64
CA LEU A 302 2.56 -17.87 -1.63
C LEU A 302 1.54 -18.94 -2.05
N PHE A 303 1.87 -19.79 -3.03
CA PHE A 303 1.01 -20.90 -3.45
C PHE A 303 0.87 -21.99 -2.38
N SER A 304 1.81 -22.12 -1.43
CA SER A 304 1.70 -23.06 -0.31
C SER A 304 0.48 -22.81 0.60
N PHE A 305 -0.06 -21.59 0.58
CA PHE A 305 -1.25 -21.20 1.33
C PHE A 305 -2.57 -21.55 0.60
N VAL A 306 -2.51 -21.92 -0.68
CA VAL A 306 -3.71 -22.28 -1.47
C VAL A 306 -4.03 -23.76 -1.26
N LYS A 307 -4.89 -24.05 -0.29
CA LYS A 307 -5.23 -25.42 0.11
C LYS A 307 -6.53 -25.95 -0.51
N LYS A 308 -7.48 -25.09 -0.87
CA LYS A 308 -8.83 -25.49 -1.31
C LYS A 308 -8.91 -25.61 -2.84
N ASP A 309 -9.56 -26.65 -3.34
CA ASP A 309 -9.71 -26.90 -4.78
C ASP A 309 -10.47 -25.80 -5.51
N ARG A 310 -11.54 -25.27 -4.91
CA ARG A 310 -12.28 -24.12 -5.46
C ARG A 310 -11.40 -22.88 -5.66
N GLN A 311 -10.41 -22.66 -4.77
CA GLN A 311 -9.49 -21.54 -4.90
C GLN A 311 -8.54 -21.77 -6.09
N ASN A 312 -8.09 -23.01 -6.31
CA ASN A 312 -7.28 -23.36 -7.47
C ASN A 312 -8.04 -23.10 -8.77
N GLU A 313 -9.29 -23.55 -8.88
CA GLU A 313 -10.13 -23.33 -10.08
C GLU A 313 -10.30 -21.84 -10.40
N MET A 314 -10.63 -21.02 -9.39
CA MET A 314 -10.76 -19.56 -9.55
C MET A 314 -9.45 -18.87 -9.93
N LEU A 315 -8.32 -19.36 -9.41
CA LEU A 315 -7.00 -18.82 -9.74
C LEU A 315 -6.63 -19.14 -11.19
N VAL A 316 -6.87 -20.36 -11.67
CA VAL A 316 -6.62 -20.76 -13.06
C VAL A 316 -7.38 -19.86 -14.01
N GLU A 317 -8.67 -19.68 -13.80
CA GLU A 317 -9.52 -18.83 -14.64
C GLU A 317 -8.98 -17.39 -14.70
N LYS A 318 -8.71 -16.79 -13.53
CA LYS A 318 -8.19 -15.42 -13.43
C LYS A 318 -6.81 -15.26 -14.08
N LEU A 319 -5.94 -16.26 -13.98
CA LEU A 319 -4.60 -16.21 -14.60
C LEU A 319 -4.69 -16.37 -16.12
N CYS A 320 -5.51 -17.32 -16.61
CA CYS A 320 -5.73 -17.50 -18.04
C CYS A 320 -6.28 -16.22 -18.71
N GLN A 321 -7.26 -15.55 -18.08
CA GLN A 321 -7.82 -14.29 -18.58
C GLN A 321 -6.81 -13.12 -18.61
N ARG A 322 -5.65 -13.24 -17.96
CA ARG A 322 -4.59 -12.22 -17.98
C ARG A 322 -3.61 -12.37 -19.14
N PHE A 323 -3.52 -13.53 -19.77
CA PHE A 323 -2.62 -13.74 -20.92
C PHE A 323 -2.91 -12.78 -22.10
N PRO A 324 -4.17 -12.53 -22.51
CA PRO A 324 -4.47 -11.62 -23.62
C PRO A 324 -4.20 -10.15 -23.30
N THR A 325 -4.33 -9.75 -22.04
CA THR A 325 -4.14 -8.36 -21.60
C THR A 325 -2.67 -8.00 -21.35
N THR A 326 -1.77 -8.98 -21.52
CA THR A 326 -0.35 -8.84 -21.23
C THR A 326 0.44 -8.83 -22.53
N GLU A 327 1.25 -7.79 -22.76
CA GLU A 327 2.08 -7.68 -23.97
C GLU A 327 3.45 -8.37 -23.81
N SER A 328 3.98 -8.41 -22.59
CA SER A 328 5.32 -8.94 -22.32
C SER A 328 5.35 -10.47 -22.31
N ILE A 329 6.23 -11.05 -23.14
CA ILE A 329 6.48 -12.51 -23.18
C ILE A 329 7.01 -13.02 -21.85
N SER A 330 7.85 -12.24 -21.15
CA SER A 330 8.37 -12.63 -19.83
C SER A 330 7.24 -12.81 -18.81
N GLN A 331 6.25 -11.91 -18.81
CA GLN A 331 5.11 -12.00 -17.90
C GLN A 331 4.20 -13.18 -18.24
N LYS A 332 4.02 -13.49 -19.53
CA LYS A 332 3.32 -14.70 -19.98
C LYS A 332 4.03 -15.97 -19.51
N SER A 333 5.35 -16.00 -19.53
CA SER A 333 6.18 -17.07 -18.95
C SER A 333 5.98 -17.20 -17.43
N ASP A 334 5.93 -16.08 -16.71
CA ASP A 334 5.68 -16.06 -15.27
C ASP A 334 4.27 -16.58 -14.91
N PHE A 335 3.23 -16.20 -15.67
CA PHE A 335 1.89 -16.77 -15.51
C PHE A 335 1.89 -18.28 -15.77
N ALA A 336 2.56 -18.74 -16.82
CA ALA A 336 2.67 -20.17 -17.13
C ALA A 336 3.39 -20.95 -16.01
N PHE A 337 4.45 -20.39 -15.43
CA PHE A 337 5.11 -20.96 -14.26
C PHE A 337 4.15 -21.04 -13.07
N CYS A 338 3.39 -19.99 -12.77
CA CYS A 338 2.41 -19.97 -11.68
C CYS A 338 1.33 -21.06 -11.86
N LEU A 339 0.87 -21.31 -13.09
CA LEU A 339 -0.06 -22.40 -13.38
C LEU A 339 0.53 -23.78 -13.05
N THR A 340 1.84 -23.97 -13.16
CA THR A 340 2.49 -25.26 -12.82
C THR A 340 2.54 -25.56 -11.31
N GLN A 341 2.35 -24.54 -10.47
CA GLN A 341 2.38 -24.64 -9.01
C GLN A 341 1.02 -25.02 -8.40
N LEU A 342 -0.06 -24.92 -9.18
CA LEU A 342 -1.40 -25.25 -8.74
C LEU A 342 -1.60 -26.77 -8.67
N LYS A 343 -2.39 -27.22 -7.69
CA LYS A 343 -2.79 -28.63 -7.62
C LYS A 343 -3.72 -28.96 -8.78
N LEU A 344 -3.36 -29.98 -9.54
CA LEU A 344 -4.15 -30.43 -10.68
C LEU A 344 -5.30 -31.31 -10.20
N ASN A 345 -6.50 -30.98 -10.65
CA ASN A 345 -7.69 -31.81 -10.55
C ASN A 345 -8.41 -31.81 -11.92
N ASP A 346 -9.38 -32.72 -12.09
CA ASP A 346 -10.10 -32.87 -13.36
C ASP A 346 -10.76 -31.57 -13.83
N LYS A 347 -11.28 -30.76 -12.89
CA LYS A 347 -11.91 -29.47 -13.16
C LYS A 347 -10.93 -28.40 -13.62
N VAL A 348 -9.73 -28.33 -13.03
CA VAL A 348 -8.64 -27.42 -13.41
C VAL A 348 -8.15 -27.74 -14.81
N ILE A 349 -7.99 -29.03 -15.13
CA ILE A 349 -7.59 -29.46 -16.48
C ILE A 349 -8.64 -29.04 -17.51
N LYS A 350 -9.92 -29.28 -17.21
CA LYS A 350 -11.02 -28.82 -18.07
C LYS A 350 -11.02 -27.30 -18.22
N ASN A 351 -10.86 -26.56 -17.13
CA ASN A 351 -10.81 -25.09 -17.14
C ASN A 351 -9.64 -24.55 -17.98
N LEU A 352 -8.46 -25.19 -17.91
CA LEU A 352 -7.31 -24.85 -18.75
C LEU A 352 -7.60 -25.11 -20.23
N ASN A 353 -8.27 -26.21 -20.56
CA ASN A 353 -8.66 -26.52 -21.95
C ASN A 353 -9.73 -25.55 -22.47
N ASP A 354 -10.73 -25.20 -21.65
CA ASP A 354 -11.79 -24.25 -21.99
C ASP A 354 -11.23 -22.85 -22.29
N HIS A 355 -10.19 -22.43 -21.54
CA HIS A 355 -9.50 -21.15 -21.74
C HIS A 355 -8.31 -21.21 -22.72
N PHE A 356 -8.23 -22.25 -23.57
CA PHE A 356 -7.13 -22.41 -24.54
C PHE A 356 -6.90 -21.18 -25.42
N ASN A 357 -7.99 -20.54 -25.84
CA ASN A 357 -7.94 -19.33 -26.68
C ASN A 357 -7.23 -18.15 -26.00
N CYS A 358 -7.14 -18.13 -24.68
CA CYS A 358 -6.50 -17.03 -23.95
C CYS A 358 -4.97 -17.07 -24.00
N TYR A 359 -4.36 -18.26 -24.10
CA TYR A 359 -2.91 -18.42 -24.04
C TYR A 359 -2.29 -19.03 -25.30
N LYS A 360 -3.08 -19.50 -26.28
CA LYS A 360 -2.59 -20.11 -27.53
C LYS A 360 -1.51 -19.27 -28.24
N ASP A 361 -1.72 -17.95 -28.31
CA ASP A 361 -0.82 -17.02 -29.02
C ASP A 361 0.51 -16.80 -28.28
N SER A 362 0.66 -17.39 -27.10
CA SER A 362 1.86 -17.27 -26.26
C SER A 362 2.66 -18.58 -26.21
N LEU A 363 2.17 -19.65 -26.84
CA LEU A 363 2.79 -20.98 -26.84
C LEU A 363 4.03 -21.08 -27.73
N PHE A 364 4.29 -20.07 -28.57
CA PHE A 364 5.53 -19.99 -29.36
C PHE A 364 6.78 -19.80 -28.48
N ASP A 365 6.60 -19.35 -27.23
CA ASP A 365 7.70 -19.18 -26.29
C ASP A 365 8.05 -20.51 -25.61
N ASP A 366 9.34 -20.85 -25.64
CA ASP A 366 9.87 -22.12 -25.11
C ASP A 366 9.59 -22.28 -23.61
N ASP A 367 9.67 -21.21 -22.80
CA ASP A 367 9.45 -21.30 -21.36
C ASP A 367 7.97 -21.51 -21.03
N VAL A 368 7.08 -20.83 -21.76
CA VAL A 368 5.62 -21.03 -21.69
C VAL A 368 5.27 -22.47 -22.09
N PHE A 369 5.77 -22.93 -23.23
CA PHE A 369 5.48 -24.27 -23.74
C PHE A 369 6.00 -25.38 -22.79
N LYS A 370 7.21 -25.23 -22.25
CA LYS A 370 7.77 -26.15 -21.23
C LYS A 370 6.90 -26.21 -19.99
N SER A 371 6.35 -25.08 -19.55
CA SER A 371 5.47 -25.00 -18.38
C SER A 371 4.16 -25.76 -18.61
N PHE A 372 3.49 -25.55 -19.76
CA PHE A 372 2.29 -26.32 -20.12
C PHE A 372 2.56 -27.81 -20.36
N THR A 373 3.71 -28.15 -20.95
CA THR A 373 4.15 -29.55 -21.11
C THR A 373 4.37 -30.22 -19.76
N SER A 374 4.93 -29.49 -18.78
CA SER A 374 5.05 -29.98 -17.40
C SER A 374 3.68 -30.24 -16.78
N ILE A 375 2.71 -29.33 -16.95
CA ILE A 375 1.33 -29.51 -16.49
C ILE A 375 0.72 -30.76 -17.12
N LEU A 376 0.82 -30.93 -18.45
CA LEU A 376 0.35 -32.12 -19.16
C LEU A 376 0.97 -33.41 -18.61
N SER A 377 2.28 -33.43 -18.39
CA SER A 377 2.97 -34.62 -17.87
C SER A 377 2.46 -35.03 -16.49
N LYS A 378 2.12 -34.04 -15.63
CA LYS A 378 1.53 -34.27 -14.31
C LYS A 378 0.06 -34.69 -14.44
N ALA A 379 -0.71 -34.06 -15.32
CA ALA A 379 -2.11 -34.37 -15.58
C ALA A 379 -2.27 -35.83 -16.07
N LYS A 380 -1.45 -36.27 -17.03
CA LYS A 380 -1.45 -37.66 -17.53
C LYS A 380 -1.21 -38.71 -16.45
N LYS A 381 -0.36 -38.41 -15.46
CA LYS A 381 -0.09 -39.31 -14.34
C LYS A 381 -1.27 -39.43 -13.36
N LEU A 382 -2.10 -38.39 -13.28
CA LEU A 382 -3.23 -38.30 -12.34
C LEU A 382 -4.58 -38.68 -12.97
N ALA A 383 -4.67 -38.69 -14.30
CA ALA A 383 -5.93 -38.83 -15.02
C ALA A 383 -6.53 -40.24 -15.01
N ARG A 384 -7.85 -40.28 -14.77
CA ARG A 384 -8.70 -41.47 -14.98
C ARG A 384 -9.00 -41.67 -16.47
N SER A 385 -9.47 -42.86 -16.86
CA SER A 385 -9.61 -43.30 -18.26
C SER A 385 -10.34 -42.30 -19.17
N GLU A 386 -11.40 -41.63 -18.70
CA GLU A 386 -12.19 -40.66 -19.48
C GLU A 386 -11.48 -39.31 -19.67
N MET A 387 -10.60 -38.91 -18.75
CA MET A 387 -9.87 -37.65 -18.85
C MET A 387 -8.59 -37.76 -19.68
N LYS A 388 -8.14 -38.98 -20.00
CA LYS A 388 -6.96 -39.21 -20.84
C LYS A 388 -7.17 -38.72 -22.27
N GLU A 389 -8.34 -38.96 -22.84
CA GLU A 389 -8.69 -38.52 -24.19
C GLU A 389 -8.69 -36.99 -24.31
N VAL A 390 -9.29 -36.29 -23.33
CA VAL A 390 -9.29 -34.82 -23.25
C VAL A 390 -7.87 -34.26 -23.10
N ILE A 391 -7.00 -34.92 -22.33
CA ILE A 391 -5.61 -34.50 -22.14
C ILE A 391 -4.78 -34.73 -23.41
N GLU A 392 -5.01 -35.83 -24.13
CA GLU A 392 -4.33 -36.12 -25.40
C GLU A 392 -4.75 -35.17 -26.52
N GLU A 393 -6.03 -34.84 -26.60
CA GLU A 393 -6.55 -33.82 -27.52
C GLU A 393 -5.94 -32.45 -27.19
N TRP A 394 -5.93 -32.07 -25.91
CA TRP A 394 -5.33 -30.82 -25.45
C TRP A 394 -3.82 -30.75 -25.74
N GLU A 395 -3.08 -31.83 -25.55
CA GLU A 395 -1.66 -31.91 -25.91
C GLU A 395 -1.41 -31.76 -27.41
N THR A 396 -2.25 -32.38 -28.23
CA THR A 396 -2.15 -32.29 -29.69
C THR A 396 -2.35 -30.84 -30.15
N ARG A 397 -3.37 -30.17 -29.59
CA ARG A 397 -3.62 -28.73 -29.84
C ARG A 397 -2.46 -27.85 -29.39
N LEU A 398 -1.88 -28.11 -28.22
CA LEU A 398 -0.71 -27.37 -27.71
C LEU A 398 0.51 -27.51 -28.64
N LYS A 399 0.80 -28.73 -29.12
CA LYS A 399 1.92 -28.98 -30.03
C LYS A 399 1.71 -28.31 -31.40
N GLN A 400 0.49 -28.37 -31.92
CA GLN A 400 0.13 -27.76 -33.21
C GLN A 400 0.27 -26.23 -33.17
N GLU A 401 -0.20 -25.57 -32.11
CA GLU A 401 -0.05 -24.12 -31.98
C GLU A 401 1.39 -23.70 -31.72
N ASN A 402 2.20 -24.51 -31.03
CA ASN A 402 3.63 -24.25 -30.90
C ASN A 402 4.34 -24.30 -32.26
N SER A 403 4.10 -25.34 -33.08
CA SER A 403 4.67 -25.42 -34.44
C SER A 403 4.22 -24.26 -35.33
N ASN A 404 2.92 -23.93 -35.32
CA ASN A 404 2.37 -22.82 -36.10
C ASN A 404 2.93 -21.47 -35.64
N GLY A 405 3.07 -21.26 -34.33
CA GLY A 405 3.65 -20.04 -33.75
C GLY A 405 5.12 -19.86 -34.11
N LEU A 406 5.91 -20.94 -34.09
CA LEU A 406 7.32 -20.91 -34.48
C LEU A 406 7.48 -20.62 -35.98
N GLU A 407 6.65 -21.23 -36.83
CA GLU A 407 6.61 -20.97 -38.26
C GLU A 407 6.23 -19.50 -38.56
N ASN A 408 5.23 -18.95 -37.89
CA ASN A 408 4.83 -17.55 -38.02
C ASN A 408 5.94 -16.59 -37.56
N MET A 409 6.62 -16.86 -36.43
CA MET A 409 7.76 -16.06 -35.99
C MET A 409 8.91 -16.07 -36.99
N THR A 410 9.25 -17.24 -37.54
CA THR A 410 10.32 -17.34 -38.55
C THR A 410 9.93 -16.65 -39.87
N ALA A 411 8.67 -16.72 -40.27
CA ALA A 411 8.14 -16.00 -41.43
C ALA A 411 8.17 -14.48 -41.23
N GLU A 412 7.79 -13.98 -40.06
CA GLU A 412 7.89 -12.56 -39.70
C GLU A 412 9.35 -12.08 -39.65
N ALA A 413 10.26 -12.86 -39.05
CA ALA A 413 11.68 -12.53 -39.00
C ALA A 413 12.29 -12.47 -40.41
N LYS A 414 11.96 -13.42 -41.28
CA LYS A 414 12.35 -13.42 -42.70
C LYS A 414 11.78 -12.21 -43.45
N SER A 415 10.51 -11.87 -43.22
CA SER A 415 9.85 -10.70 -43.81
C SER A 415 10.48 -9.37 -43.35
N LYS A 416 10.75 -9.22 -42.05
CA LYS A 416 11.44 -8.04 -41.49
C LYS A 416 12.88 -7.94 -42.01
N ALA A 417 13.61 -9.04 -42.09
CA ALA A 417 14.95 -9.09 -42.68
C ALA A 417 14.94 -8.75 -44.18
N ALA A 418 13.94 -9.23 -44.94
CA ALA A 418 13.76 -8.90 -46.35
C ALA A 418 13.42 -7.41 -46.54
N LYS A 419 12.54 -6.84 -45.71
CA LYS A 419 12.21 -5.40 -45.72
C LYS A 419 13.42 -4.54 -45.33
N ALA A 420 14.21 -4.95 -44.34
CA ALA A 420 15.44 -4.27 -43.95
C ALA A 420 16.50 -4.30 -45.07
N LYS A 421 16.70 -5.47 -45.71
CA LYS A 421 17.59 -5.61 -46.88
C LYS A 421 17.10 -4.78 -48.07
N ALA A 422 15.79 -4.73 -48.34
CA ALA A 422 15.21 -3.90 -49.40
C ALA A 422 15.40 -2.39 -49.12
N LYS A 423 15.23 -1.96 -47.86
CA LYS A 423 15.47 -0.58 -47.43
C LYS A 423 16.95 -0.20 -47.56
N ALA A 424 17.86 -1.09 -47.16
CA ALA A 424 19.30 -0.90 -47.34
C ALA A 424 19.72 -0.84 -48.81
N ARG A 425 19.12 -1.67 -49.68
CA ARG A 425 19.37 -1.66 -51.12
C ARG A 425 18.85 -0.38 -51.80
N LYS A 426 17.68 0.13 -51.40
CA LYS A 426 17.17 1.45 -51.84
C LYS A 426 18.07 2.58 -51.37
N ALA A 427 18.56 2.56 -50.14
CA ALA A 427 19.47 3.57 -49.61
C ALA A 427 20.81 3.58 -50.36
N ARG A 428 21.36 2.41 -50.72
CA ARG A 428 22.58 2.31 -51.53
C ARG A 428 22.39 2.84 -52.96
N LYS A 429 21.26 2.51 -53.60
CA LYS A 429 20.94 2.99 -54.96
C LYS A 429 20.69 4.49 -55.01
N GLY A 430 20.11 5.07 -53.95
CA GLY A 430 20.00 6.54 -53.81
C GLY A 430 21.35 7.23 -53.66
N ARG A 431 22.34 6.55 -53.04
CA ARG A 431 23.71 7.07 -52.87
C ARG A 431 24.54 6.98 -54.16
N GLU A 432 24.34 5.92 -54.95
CA GLU A 432 24.94 5.78 -56.30
C GLU A 432 24.36 6.82 -57.27
N ASN A 433 23.03 7.04 -57.29
CA ASN A 433 22.43 8.10 -58.11
C ASN A 433 22.89 9.51 -57.72
N SER A 434 23.16 9.77 -56.42
CA SER A 434 23.69 11.07 -55.99
C SER A 434 25.16 11.31 -56.39
N LEU A 435 25.90 10.25 -56.73
CA LEU A 435 27.29 10.35 -57.20
C LEU A 435 27.34 10.56 -58.73
N ASP A 436 26.40 10.01 -59.49
CA ASP A 436 26.26 10.26 -60.93
C ASP A 436 25.81 11.71 -61.22
N ASP A 437 24.88 12.25 -60.42
CA ASP A 437 24.34 13.61 -60.55
C ASP A 437 25.40 14.71 -60.24
N THR A 438 26.48 14.34 -59.52
CA THR A 438 27.66 15.20 -59.33
C THR A 438 28.68 15.13 -60.46
N CYS A 439 28.65 14.09 -61.30
CA CYS A 439 29.57 13.95 -62.44
C CYS A 439 29.05 14.71 -63.68
N GLU A 440 27.73 14.74 -63.90
CA GLU A 440 27.12 15.47 -65.03
C GLU A 440 27.16 17.01 -64.87
N ARG A 441 27.21 17.55 -63.63
CA ARG A 441 27.35 19.00 -63.39
C ARG A 441 28.78 19.55 -63.51
N GLY A 442 29.76 18.70 -63.84
CA GLY A 442 31.16 19.08 -64.00
C GLY A 442 31.55 19.63 -65.37
N TYR A 443 30.66 19.59 -66.37
CA TYR A 443 30.98 19.96 -67.77
C TYR A 443 30.34 21.27 -68.26
N GLU A 444 29.61 22.01 -67.40
CA GLU A 444 29.00 23.31 -67.75
C GLU A 444 29.59 24.50 -66.96
N ARG A 445 30.92 24.54 -66.77
CA ARG A 445 31.59 25.78 -66.33
C ARG A 445 32.85 26.07 -67.11
#